data_AF-A0AAD5UST2-F1
#
_entry.id   AF-A0AAD5UST2-F1
#
_cell.length_a   1.000
_cell.length_b   1.000
_cell.length_c   1.000
_cell.angle_alpha   90.00
_cell.angle_beta   90.00
_cell.angle_gamma   90.00
#
_symmetry.space_group_name_H-M   'P 1'
#
loop_
_entity.id
_entity.type
_entity.pdbx_description
1 polymer ?
#
loop_
_entity_poly.entity_id
_entity_poly.type
_entity_poly.pdbx_seq_one_letter_code
_entity_poly.pdbx_strand_id
1 'polypeptide(L)'
;MVASHPYNTWPLGAKLFTEDAVEAWKDANRALAGSLLLPERFTVDIELEGVDGKSGNAGSGRTGPIDVTDESFTLAHLKPIKDFRQKPLEYALCPSLGCVAVSHLHCLSRRFLESDTSHSELIPRGGTCKSCNTYTLWGDVVRGCYRRQEGTVVPQSEVDAEGDEESGTGEESDGGSESSRGAKRRSTSRKLTGKAQAEENDQGTFDLNDISSCSKSEEGVGIEPATQVKRGRGRPPKNATSQAEPEIKET
;
A
#
# COMPACT_ATOMS: atom_id res chain seq x y z
N MET A 1 -10.88 -11.16 -6.67
CA MET A 1 -11.00 -10.25 -5.51
C MET A 1 -10.82 -8.79 -5.90
N VAL A 2 -9.67 -8.37 -6.46
CA VAL A 2 -9.46 -6.95 -6.83
C VAL A 2 -10.47 -6.44 -7.88
N ALA A 3 -10.91 -7.31 -8.80
CA ALA A 3 -11.91 -6.96 -9.82
C ALA A 3 -13.36 -6.98 -9.31
N SER A 4 -13.62 -7.37 -8.06
CA SER A 4 -14.98 -7.46 -7.49
C SER A 4 -15.25 -6.34 -6.49
N HIS A 5 -16.51 -5.92 -6.40
CA HIS A 5 -16.96 -5.00 -5.35
C HIS A 5 -16.75 -5.63 -3.96
N PRO A 6 -16.32 -4.86 -2.94
CA PRO A 6 -16.01 -3.43 -2.94
C PRO A 6 -14.58 -3.05 -3.38
N TYR A 7 -13.69 -4.04 -3.52
CA TYR A 7 -12.25 -3.81 -3.74
C TYR A 7 -11.93 -3.13 -5.07
N ASN A 8 -12.78 -3.29 -6.08
CA ASN A 8 -12.64 -2.61 -7.36
C ASN A 8 -12.78 -1.07 -7.25
N THR A 9 -13.25 -0.54 -6.11
CA THR A 9 -13.34 0.90 -5.80
C THR A 9 -12.17 1.39 -4.92
N TRP A 10 -11.30 0.49 -4.44
CA TRP A 10 -10.20 0.86 -3.56
C TRP A 10 -8.92 1.15 -4.35
N PRO A 11 -8.12 2.16 -3.99
CA PRO A 11 -6.89 2.53 -4.69
C PRO A 11 -5.77 1.53 -4.38
N LEU A 12 -6.02 0.27 -4.74
CA LEU A 12 -5.12 -0.84 -4.54
C LEU A 12 -4.13 -0.92 -5.70
N GLY A 13 -2.90 -1.29 -5.38
CA GLY A 13 -1.92 -1.79 -6.34
C GLY A 13 -1.41 -3.15 -5.85
N ALA A 14 -0.97 -3.99 -6.78
CA ALA A 14 -0.21 -5.19 -6.44
C ALA A 14 1.28 -4.90 -6.65
N LYS A 15 2.10 -5.37 -5.72
CA LYS A 15 3.55 -5.39 -5.88
C LYS A 15 4.03 -6.84 -5.85
N LEU A 16 4.71 -7.25 -6.91
CA LEU A 16 5.17 -8.62 -7.10
C LEU A 16 6.67 -8.69 -6.89
N PHE A 17 7.10 -9.58 -5.98
CA PHE A 17 8.50 -9.64 -5.52
C PHE A 17 9.29 -10.84 -6.05
N THR A 18 8.64 -11.77 -6.74
CA THR A 18 9.27 -13.00 -7.26
C THR A 18 8.87 -13.23 -8.72
N GLU A 19 9.76 -13.87 -9.47
CA GLU A 19 9.51 -14.22 -10.89
C GLU A 19 8.32 -15.16 -11.02
N ASP A 20 8.23 -16.16 -10.14
CA ASP A 20 7.10 -17.10 -10.07
C ASP A 20 5.77 -16.38 -9.87
N ALA A 21 5.72 -15.35 -9.01
CA ALA A 21 4.50 -14.56 -8.80
C ALA A 21 4.13 -13.73 -10.02
N VAL A 22 5.13 -13.19 -10.73
CA VAL A 22 4.91 -12.46 -12.00
C VAL A 22 4.37 -13.40 -13.08
N GLU A 23 4.91 -14.61 -13.18
CA GLU A 23 4.43 -15.62 -14.12
C GLU A 23 2.99 -16.04 -13.79
N ALA A 24 2.73 -16.41 -12.54
CA ALA A 24 1.39 -16.78 -12.07
C ALA A 24 0.38 -15.63 -12.27
N TRP A 25 0.77 -14.38 -12.04
CA TRP A 25 -0.08 -13.21 -12.29
C TRP A 25 -0.42 -13.07 -13.78
N LYS A 26 0.56 -13.24 -14.67
CA LYS A 26 0.35 -13.20 -16.13
C LYS A 26 -0.59 -14.32 -16.59
N ASP A 27 -0.44 -15.53 -16.05
CA ASP A 27 -1.33 -16.66 -16.35
C ASP A 27 -2.76 -16.41 -15.89
N ALA A 28 -2.94 -15.92 -14.66
CA ALA A 28 -4.25 -15.55 -14.16
C ALA A 28 -4.90 -14.47 -15.02
N ASN A 29 -4.14 -13.44 -15.41
CA ASN A 29 -4.65 -12.36 -16.26
C ASN A 29 -5.02 -12.85 -17.68
N ARG A 30 -4.24 -13.79 -18.24
CA ARG A 30 -4.59 -14.47 -19.50
C ARG A 30 -5.89 -15.25 -19.39
N ALA A 31 -6.09 -15.98 -18.29
CA ALA A 31 -7.30 -16.75 -18.05
C ALA A 31 -8.54 -15.84 -17.86
N LEU A 32 -8.35 -14.64 -17.29
CA LEU A 32 -9.40 -13.67 -16.99
C LEU A 32 -9.74 -12.72 -18.16
N ALA A 33 -8.94 -12.70 -19.23
CA ALA A 33 -9.07 -11.78 -20.36
C ALA A 33 -10.46 -11.80 -21.06
N GLY A 34 -11.33 -12.77 -20.76
CA GLY A 34 -12.69 -12.85 -21.27
C GLY A 34 -13.83 -12.56 -20.28
N SER A 35 -13.57 -12.34 -18.98
CA SER A 35 -14.65 -12.31 -17.98
C SER A 35 -14.57 -11.15 -16.98
N LEU A 36 -13.39 -10.77 -16.49
CA LEU A 36 -13.24 -9.71 -15.49
C LEU A 36 -12.03 -8.86 -15.82
N LEU A 37 -12.28 -7.68 -16.36
CA LEU A 37 -11.23 -6.69 -16.55
C LEU A 37 -10.81 -6.16 -15.18
N LEU A 38 -9.50 -6.05 -14.97
CA LEU A 38 -8.97 -5.31 -13.84
C LEU A 38 -9.48 -3.87 -13.91
N PRO A 39 -9.70 -3.19 -12.77
CA PRO A 39 -10.07 -1.79 -12.78
C PRO A 39 -9.08 -0.99 -13.63
N GLU A 40 -9.57 -0.05 -14.43
CA GLU A 40 -8.79 0.71 -15.43
C GLU A 40 -7.50 1.34 -14.87
N ARG A 41 -7.46 1.60 -13.57
CA ARG A 41 -6.36 2.25 -12.86
C ARG A 41 -5.67 1.37 -11.82
N PHE A 42 -5.82 0.06 -11.91
CA PHE A 42 -5.10 -0.87 -11.05
C PHE A 42 -3.64 -0.98 -11.52
N THR A 43 -2.69 -0.66 -10.63
CA THR A 43 -1.25 -0.73 -10.93
C THR A 43 -0.65 -2.04 -10.42
N VAL A 44 0.25 -2.61 -11.21
CA VAL A 44 1.04 -3.79 -10.84
C VAL A 44 2.51 -3.43 -10.98
N ASP A 45 3.18 -3.25 -9.85
CA ASP A 45 4.61 -2.97 -9.80
C ASP A 45 5.38 -4.27 -9.59
N ILE A 46 6.50 -4.42 -10.29
CA ILE A 46 7.35 -5.61 -10.21
C ILE A 46 8.67 -5.19 -9.56
N GLU A 47 8.99 -5.77 -8.40
CA GLU A 47 10.18 -5.48 -7.61
C GLU A 47 10.89 -6.81 -7.28
N LEU A 48 11.63 -7.36 -8.24
CA LEU A 48 12.25 -8.69 -8.14
C LEU A 48 13.46 -8.77 -7.20
N GLU A 49 13.89 -7.66 -6.60
CA GLU A 49 15.04 -7.69 -5.69
C GLU A 49 14.77 -8.54 -4.45
N GLY A 50 13.50 -8.77 -4.12
CA GLY A 50 13.12 -9.56 -2.96
C GLY A 50 13.40 -8.80 -1.65
N VAL A 51 12.49 -8.94 -0.70
CA VAL A 51 12.72 -8.51 0.69
C VAL A 51 13.70 -9.46 1.41
N ASP A 52 13.94 -10.63 0.83
CA ASP A 52 14.73 -11.71 1.42
C ASP A 52 16.22 -11.69 1.03
N GLY A 53 16.61 -10.84 0.07
CA GLY A 53 17.99 -10.78 -0.45
C GLY A 53 18.47 -12.06 -1.15
N LYS A 54 17.56 -12.98 -1.51
CA LYS A 54 17.91 -14.28 -2.10
C LYS A 54 17.69 -14.36 -3.61
N SER A 55 17.11 -13.33 -4.21
CA SER A 55 16.82 -13.27 -5.64
C SER A 55 18.07 -13.33 -6.53
N GLY A 56 19.25 -13.07 -5.99
CA GLY A 56 20.52 -13.11 -6.75
C GLY A 56 20.68 -11.98 -7.77
N ASN A 57 19.66 -11.15 -7.95
CA ASN A 57 19.67 -9.98 -8.82
C ASN A 57 20.12 -8.76 -8.03
N ALA A 58 21.44 -8.53 -7.99
CA ALA A 58 22.02 -7.37 -7.32
C ALA A 58 21.85 -6.12 -8.18
N GLY A 59 21.10 -5.10 -7.73
CA GLY A 59 21.27 -3.75 -8.30
C GLY A 59 20.10 -2.76 -8.27
N SER A 60 18.91 -3.11 -7.79
CA SER A 60 17.71 -2.25 -7.83
C SER A 60 16.96 -2.15 -6.50
N GLY A 61 17.51 -2.69 -5.41
CA GLY A 61 16.77 -3.05 -4.22
C GLY A 61 16.84 -1.96 -3.19
N ARG A 62 15.74 -1.84 -2.43
CA ARG A 62 15.72 -0.97 -1.26
C ARG A 62 16.72 -1.52 -0.25
N THR A 63 17.83 -0.82 -0.08
CA THR A 63 18.76 -1.03 1.02
C THR A 63 18.20 -0.32 2.25
N GLY A 64 17.34 -1.01 2.98
CA GLY A 64 16.84 -0.54 4.27
C GLY A 64 15.37 -0.85 4.53
N PRO A 65 14.91 -0.62 5.77
CA PRO A 65 13.49 -0.68 6.12
C PRO A 65 12.65 0.19 5.18
N ILE A 66 11.39 -0.19 4.97
CA ILE A 66 10.44 0.68 4.28
C ILE A 66 10.38 1.97 5.08
N ASP A 67 10.83 3.06 4.47
CA ASP A 67 10.66 4.38 5.06
C ASP A 67 9.16 4.69 5.11
N VAL A 68 8.61 4.64 6.32
CA VAL A 68 7.21 4.97 6.61
C VAL A 68 7.07 6.48 6.83
N THR A 69 8.17 7.19 7.09
CA THR A 69 8.14 8.63 7.33
C THR A 69 8.20 9.35 5.98
N ASP A 70 7.04 9.79 5.50
CA ASP A 70 6.91 10.55 4.25
C ASP A 70 7.33 12.02 4.46
N GLU A 71 8.51 12.20 5.05
CA GLU A 71 9.12 13.48 5.41
C GLU A 71 9.34 14.34 4.16
N SER A 72 9.75 13.71 3.06
CA SER A 72 9.93 14.38 1.77
C SER A 72 8.64 15.03 1.26
N PHE A 73 7.51 14.32 1.36
CA PHE A 73 6.22 14.82 0.93
C PHE A 73 5.74 15.98 1.81
N THR A 74 5.90 15.86 3.12
CA THR A 74 5.43 16.87 4.09
C THR A 74 6.26 18.15 4.02
N LEU A 75 7.58 18.08 3.92
CA LEU A 75 8.45 19.26 3.89
C LEU A 75 8.28 20.11 2.62
N ALA A 76 8.03 19.49 1.47
CA ALA A 76 7.86 20.21 0.21
C ALA A 76 6.53 21.00 0.15
N HIS A 77 5.46 20.45 0.73
CA HIS A 77 4.12 21.05 0.63
C HIS A 77 3.77 22.03 1.75
N LEU A 78 4.46 21.99 2.90
CA LEU A 78 4.08 22.75 4.09
C LEU A 78 4.76 24.11 4.26
N LYS A 79 5.75 24.46 3.43
CA LYS A 79 6.51 25.73 3.57
C LYS A 79 5.72 27.01 3.23
N PRO A 80 4.88 27.07 2.17
CA PRO A 80 4.27 28.34 1.77
C PRO A 80 2.90 28.65 2.39
N ILE A 81 2.28 27.71 3.13
CA ILE A 81 0.84 27.74 3.40
C ILE A 81 0.57 27.72 4.91
N LYS A 82 0.61 28.89 5.55
CA LYS A 82 0.48 29.03 7.03
C LYS A 82 -0.97 28.89 7.53
N ASP A 83 -1.95 29.35 6.75
CA ASP A 83 -3.34 29.50 7.23
C ASP A 83 -4.14 28.19 7.21
N PHE A 84 -3.77 27.24 6.36
CA PHE A 84 -4.54 26.01 6.13
C PHE A 84 -4.15 24.87 7.10
N ARG A 85 -3.25 25.14 8.04
CA ARG A 85 -2.90 24.21 9.13
C ARG A 85 -4.01 24.07 10.16
N GLN A 86 -4.87 25.07 10.31
CA GLN A 86 -5.87 25.10 11.38
C GLN A 86 -7.05 24.14 11.13
N LYS A 87 -7.33 23.79 9.86
CA LYS A 87 -8.46 22.94 9.48
C LYS A 87 -8.10 21.95 8.36
N PRO A 88 -7.23 20.98 8.65
CA PRO A 88 -6.66 20.11 7.63
C PRO A 88 -7.68 19.16 6.99
N LEU A 89 -8.82 18.90 7.63
CA LEU A 89 -9.93 18.11 7.08
C LEU A 89 -10.95 18.94 6.27
N GLU A 90 -10.90 20.27 6.35
CA GLU A 90 -11.79 21.15 5.57
C GLU A 90 -11.17 21.51 4.20
N TYR A 91 -9.83 21.58 4.15
CA TYR A 91 -9.06 21.97 2.97
C TYR A 91 -8.09 20.87 2.54
N ALA A 92 -8.14 20.54 1.25
CA ALA A 92 -7.23 19.65 0.57
C ALA A 92 -6.14 20.46 -0.16
N LEU A 93 -4.91 19.97 -0.10
CA LEU A 93 -3.78 20.42 -0.90
C LEU A 93 -3.51 19.42 -2.03
N CYS A 94 -3.07 19.90 -3.19
CA CYS A 94 -2.62 19.00 -4.24
C CYS A 94 -1.32 18.29 -3.79
N PRO A 95 -1.22 16.96 -3.96
CA PRO A 95 -0.01 16.19 -3.59
C PRO A 95 1.11 16.28 -4.65
N SER A 96 0.87 16.93 -5.78
CA SER A 96 1.88 17.06 -6.83
C SER A 96 2.98 18.02 -6.38
N LEU A 97 4.24 17.57 -6.42
CA LEU A 97 5.40 18.38 -6.06
C LEU A 97 5.40 19.73 -6.79
N GLY A 98 5.52 20.82 -6.03
CA GLY A 98 5.53 22.19 -6.56
C GLY A 98 4.14 22.77 -6.86
N CYS A 99 3.06 22.02 -6.70
CA CYS A 99 1.72 22.56 -6.81
C CYS A 99 1.27 23.18 -5.49
N VAL A 100 0.80 24.42 -5.54
CA VAL A 100 0.26 25.16 -4.39
C VAL A 100 -1.27 25.24 -4.40
N ALA A 101 -1.93 24.37 -5.17
CA ALA A 101 -3.38 24.39 -5.29
C ALA A 101 -4.04 23.96 -3.98
N VAL A 102 -5.05 24.74 -3.58
CA VAL A 102 -5.88 24.49 -2.41
C VAL A 102 -7.34 24.46 -2.82
N SER A 103 -8.10 23.53 -2.26
CA SER A 103 -9.54 23.40 -2.49
C SER A 103 -10.23 22.89 -1.23
N HIS A 104 -11.49 23.23 -1.00
CA HIS A 104 -12.28 22.56 0.04
C HIS A 104 -12.35 21.06 -0.27
N LEU A 105 -12.21 20.22 0.76
CA LEU A 105 -12.22 18.77 0.61
C LEU A 105 -13.52 18.28 -0.06
N HIS A 106 -14.66 18.89 0.31
CA HIS A 106 -15.98 18.59 -0.25
C HIS A 106 -16.16 19.06 -1.70
N CYS A 107 -15.62 20.22 -2.06
CA CYS A 107 -15.68 20.72 -3.44
C CYS A 107 -14.81 19.87 -4.36
N LEU A 108 -13.64 19.45 -3.87
CA LEU A 108 -12.73 18.57 -4.59
C LEU A 108 -13.35 17.19 -4.80
N SER A 109 -13.98 16.60 -3.76
CA SER A 109 -14.60 15.28 -3.88
C SER A 109 -15.73 15.28 -4.91
N ARG A 110 -16.64 16.26 -4.84
CA ARG A 110 -17.72 16.43 -5.83
C ARG A 110 -17.17 16.56 -7.24
N ARG A 111 -16.12 17.37 -7.42
CA ARG A 111 -15.51 17.56 -8.74
C ARG A 111 -14.89 16.27 -9.28
N PHE A 112 -14.21 15.49 -8.44
CA PHE A 112 -13.66 14.20 -8.86
C PHE A 112 -14.76 13.22 -9.23
N LEU A 113 -15.87 13.19 -8.47
CA LEU A 113 -17.06 12.39 -8.77
C LEU A 113 -17.74 12.82 -10.08
N GLU A 114 -17.80 14.12 -10.39
CA GLU A 114 -18.34 14.62 -11.65
C GLU A 114 -17.48 14.23 -12.87
N SER A 115 -16.16 14.11 -12.68
CA SER A 115 -15.26 13.63 -13.74
C SER A 115 -15.23 12.12 -13.87
N ASP A 116 -15.74 11.39 -12.88
CA ASP A 116 -15.79 9.94 -12.88
C ASP A 116 -17.06 9.49 -13.61
N THR A 117 -16.89 8.79 -14.72
CA THR A 117 -18.00 8.21 -15.48
C THR A 117 -18.64 7.02 -14.75
N SER A 118 -18.00 6.53 -13.68
CA SER A 118 -18.51 5.51 -12.77
C SER A 118 -19.51 6.14 -11.80
N HIS A 119 -20.69 6.54 -12.30
CA HIS A 119 -21.71 7.34 -11.58
C HIS A 119 -22.29 6.73 -10.27
N SER A 120 -21.72 5.66 -9.72
CA SER A 120 -22.24 4.93 -8.56
C SER A 120 -21.37 5.02 -7.29
N GLU A 121 -20.27 5.78 -7.30
CA GLU A 121 -19.33 5.76 -6.17
C GLU A 121 -19.54 6.96 -5.22
N LEU A 122 -19.76 6.67 -3.94
CA LEU A 122 -19.84 7.68 -2.87
C LEU A 122 -18.48 8.38 -2.64
N ILE A 123 -17.39 7.70 -2.98
CA ILE A 123 -16.01 8.10 -2.73
C ILE A 123 -15.28 8.16 -4.08
N PRO A 124 -14.75 9.33 -4.50
CA PRO A 124 -14.03 9.41 -5.75
C PRO A 124 -12.74 8.60 -5.72
N ARG A 125 -12.37 7.98 -6.84
CA ARG A 125 -11.06 7.30 -6.98
C ARG A 125 -9.91 8.32 -7.07
N GLY A 126 -10.14 9.40 -7.80
CA GLY A 126 -9.17 10.46 -8.06
C GLY A 126 -9.66 11.40 -9.16
N GLY A 127 -8.82 12.34 -9.54
CA GLY A 127 -9.15 13.29 -10.60
C GLY A 127 -8.00 14.22 -10.92
N THR A 128 -8.18 15.04 -11.95
CA THR A 128 -7.13 15.95 -12.44
C THR A 128 -7.18 17.29 -11.70
N CYS A 129 -6.06 17.68 -11.10
CA CYS A 129 -5.90 18.98 -10.45
C CYS A 129 -6.06 20.12 -11.47
N LYS A 130 -6.83 21.16 -11.15
CA LYS A 130 -7.08 22.31 -12.06
C LYS A 130 -5.88 23.25 -12.22
N SER A 131 -4.92 23.21 -11.29
CA SER A 131 -3.76 24.10 -11.32
C SER A 131 -2.60 23.49 -12.12
N CYS A 132 -2.16 22.28 -11.75
CA CYS A 132 -1.04 21.61 -12.41
C CYS A 132 -1.45 20.61 -13.50
N ASN A 133 -2.73 20.30 -13.65
CA ASN A 133 -3.23 19.26 -14.55
C ASN A 133 -2.67 17.84 -14.31
N THR A 134 -2.04 17.61 -13.15
CA THR A 134 -1.60 16.28 -12.73
C THR A 134 -2.79 15.49 -12.19
N TYR A 135 -2.90 14.22 -12.59
CA TYR A 135 -3.86 13.30 -12.00
C TYR A 135 -3.47 12.99 -10.55
N THR A 136 -4.45 13.10 -9.66
CA THR A 136 -4.26 12.96 -8.22
C THR A 136 -5.20 11.88 -7.70
N LEU A 137 -4.67 10.94 -6.90
CA LEU A 137 -5.48 9.94 -6.22
C LEU A 137 -6.18 10.55 -5.01
N TRP A 138 -7.46 10.23 -4.82
CA TRP A 138 -8.22 10.70 -3.65
C TRP A 138 -7.59 10.24 -2.34
N GLY A 139 -7.07 9.01 -2.31
CA GLY A 139 -6.36 8.46 -1.16
C GLY A 139 -5.15 9.30 -0.73
N ASP A 140 -4.38 9.85 -1.67
CA ASP A 140 -3.23 10.71 -1.35
C ASP A 140 -3.66 12.04 -0.76
N VAL A 141 -4.75 12.61 -1.28
CA VAL A 141 -5.35 13.83 -0.73
C VAL A 141 -5.79 13.62 0.71
N VAL A 142 -6.55 12.55 0.96
CA VAL A 142 -7.07 12.22 2.30
C VAL A 142 -5.93 11.92 3.27
N ARG A 143 -4.95 11.09 2.87
CA ARG A 143 -3.72 10.86 3.66
C ARG A 143 -3.01 12.15 4.01
N GLY A 144 -2.85 13.06 3.04
CA GLY A 144 -2.26 14.37 3.28
C GLY A 144 -3.04 15.21 4.29
N CYS A 145 -4.37 15.12 4.30
CA CYS A 145 -5.22 15.80 5.28
C CYS A 145 -5.02 15.25 6.69
N TYR A 146 -5.07 13.94 6.87
CA TYR A 146 -4.86 13.31 8.20
C TYR A 146 -3.45 13.54 8.74
N ARG A 147 -2.42 13.45 7.89
CA ARG A 147 -1.04 13.78 8.29
C ARG A 147 -0.88 15.20 8.82
N ARG A 148 -1.60 16.18 8.24
CA ARG A 148 -1.62 17.56 8.75
C ARG A 148 -2.41 17.69 10.04
N GLN A 149 -3.43 16.86 10.24
CA GLN A 149 -4.26 16.85 11.45
C GLN A 149 -3.50 16.32 12.66
N GLU A 150 -2.75 15.23 12.49
CA GLU A 150 -1.97 14.61 13.57
C GLU A 150 -0.75 15.46 13.97
N GLY A 151 -0.45 16.53 13.20
CA GLY A 151 0.50 17.58 13.59
C GLY A 151 1.96 17.14 13.71
N THR A 152 2.24 15.87 13.43
CA THR A 152 3.44 15.21 13.93
C THR A 152 4.01 14.28 12.87
N VAL A 153 4.80 14.84 11.96
CA VAL A 153 6.00 14.13 11.54
C VAL A 153 7.07 14.71 12.44
N VAL A 154 7.27 14.14 13.63
CA VAL A 154 8.53 14.38 14.36
C VAL A 154 9.60 13.81 13.43
N PRO A 155 10.51 14.62 12.88
CA PRO A 155 11.67 14.07 12.19
C PRO A 155 12.37 13.17 13.21
N GLN A 156 12.55 11.90 12.87
CA GLN A 156 13.10 10.89 13.80
C GLN A 156 14.57 11.18 14.21
N SER A 157 15.13 12.32 13.78
CA SER A 157 16.51 12.73 14.01
C SER A 157 16.81 13.37 15.36
N GLU A 158 15.85 13.52 16.28
CA GLU A 158 16.09 14.20 17.59
C GLU A 158 15.82 13.33 18.83
N VAL A 159 15.49 12.04 18.70
CA VAL A 159 15.18 11.16 19.85
C VAL A 159 16.33 10.25 20.31
N ASP A 160 17.50 10.33 19.70
CA ASP A 160 18.66 9.48 20.07
C ASP A 160 19.72 10.20 20.94
N ALA A 161 19.40 11.34 21.56
CA ALA A 161 20.39 12.15 22.27
C ALA A 161 20.19 12.32 23.79
N GLU A 162 19.13 11.80 24.41
CA GLU A 162 18.94 11.96 25.87
C GLU A 162 18.44 10.66 26.52
N GLY A 163 19.37 9.93 27.14
CA GLY A 163 19.05 8.69 27.85
C GLY A 163 20.22 7.98 28.50
N ASP A 164 21.15 8.70 29.14
CA ASP A 164 22.00 8.10 30.20
C ASP A 164 22.46 9.17 31.20
N GLU A 165 21.52 9.70 31.99
CA GLU A 165 21.86 10.32 33.29
C GLU A 165 21.16 9.54 34.40
N GLU A 166 21.92 8.60 34.97
CA GLU A 166 21.64 7.85 36.19
C GLU A 166 21.49 8.83 37.39
N SER A 167 20.28 9.34 37.62
CA SER A 167 19.93 10.06 38.84
C SER A 167 19.61 9.07 39.97
N GLY A 168 20.65 8.49 40.57
CA GLY A 168 20.58 7.74 41.82
C GLY A 168 20.74 8.65 43.03
N THR A 169 19.64 9.17 43.58
CA THR A 169 19.61 9.76 44.93
C THR A 169 19.12 8.73 45.94
N GLY A 170 20.05 8.18 46.72
CA GLY A 170 19.78 7.37 47.90
C GLY A 170 20.74 7.75 49.02
N GLU A 171 20.25 8.49 50.01
CA GLU A 171 20.97 8.87 51.22
C GLU A 171 20.98 7.72 52.26
N GLU A 172 22.21 7.35 52.66
CA GLU A 172 22.73 7.10 54.02
C GLU A 172 22.25 5.90 54.86
N SER A 173 23.19 4.98 55.15
CA SER A 173 23.48 4.55 56.54
C SER A 173 24.88 3.98 56.70
N ASP A 174 25.53 4.43 57.77
CA ASP A 174 26.87 4.20 58.32
C ASP A 174 27.19 2.73 58.71
N GLY A 175 28.49 2.37 58.70
CA GLY A 175 28.97 1.14 59.33
C GLY A 175 30.20 0.42 58.74
N GLY A 176 31.40 1.00 58.87
CA GLY A 176 32.59 0.30 59.39
C GLY A 176 33.39 -0.75 58.57
N SER A 177 34.70 -0.46 58.49
CA SER A 177 35.87 -1.36 58.59
C SER A 177 36.66 -1.74 57.33
N GLU A 178 37.96 -1.47 57.44
CA GLU A 178 39.06 -1.68 56.50
C GLU A 178 39.34 -3.17 56.25
N SER A 179 39.64 -3.56 55.00
CA SER A 179 40.88 -4.31 54.70
C SER A 179 41.13 -4.51 53.20
N SER A 180 42.32 -4.06 52.79
CA SER A 180 43.31 -4.75 51.93
C SER A 180 42.97 -5.28 50.52
N ARG A 181 43.74 -4.72 49.57
CA ARG A 181 44.58 -5.39 48.55
C ARG A 181 43.87 -6.18 47.41
N GLY A 182 43.87 -5.54 46.24
CA GLY A 182 44.74 -5.93 45.12
C GLY A 182 44.45 -7.21 44.33
N ALA A 183 44.30 -6.99 43.01
CA ALA A 183 44.70 -7.85 41.88
C ALA A 183 43.63 -8.67 41.11
N LYS A 184 43.47 -8.26 39.84
CA LYS A 184 43.34 -9.05 38.60
C LYS A 184 42.32 -10.19 38.55
N ARG A 185 41.21 -9.96 37.83
CA ARG A 185 40.36 -11.01 37.21
C ARG A 185 40.31 -10.73 35.70
N ARG A 186 41.12 -11.43 34.90
CA ARG A 186 40.78 -12.64 34.12
C ARG A 186 39.53 -12.45 33.26
N SER A 187 39.79 -12.17 31.98
CA SER A 187 38.91 -12.41 30.84
C SER A 187 38.55 -13.89 30.74
N THR A 188 37.27 -14.21 30.70
CA THR A 188 36.77 -15.54 30.31
C THR A 188 35.64 -15.37 29.31
N SER A 189 35.96 -15.59 28.04
CA SER A 189 34.99 -15.93 26.99
C SER A 189 34.17 -17.12 27.44
N ARG A 190 32.84 -17.00 27.42
CA ARG A 190 31.93 -18.15 27.41
C ARG A 190 31.11 -18.12 26.13
N LYS A 191 31.53 -19.02 25.24
CA LYS A 191 30.80 -19.56 24.10
C LYS A 191 29.55 -20.27 24.62
N LEU A 192 28.37 -19.73 24.33
CA LEU A 192 27.09 -20.40 24.57
C LEU A 192 26.57 -20.93 23.24
N THR A 193 26.75 -22.22 23.04
CA THR A 193 26.02 -23.04 22.07
C THR A 193 24.69 -23.43 22.70
N GLY A 194 23.63 -22.71 22.34
CA GLY A 194 22.25 -23.05 22.69
C GLY A 194 21.63 -23.93 21.61
N LYS A 195 21.34 -25.18 21.99
CA LYS A 195 20.67 -26.20 21.20
C LYS A 195 19.16 -26.03 21.43
N ALA A 196 18.43 -25.45 20.47
CA ALA A 196 16.98 -25.33 20.56
C ALA A 196 16.32 -26.66 20.17
N GLN A 197 15.60 -27.27 21.12
CA GLN A 197 14.64 -28.33 20.86
C GLN A 197 13.33 -27.67 20.45
N ALA A 198 12.77 -28.15 19.34
CA ALA A 198 11.44 -27.80 18.88
C ALA A 198 10.42 -28.56 19.74
N GLU A 199 9.60 -27.83 20.49
CA GLU A 199 8.33 -28.34 21.02
C GLU A 199 7.22 -27.92 20.05
N GLU A 200 6.64 -28.94 19.44
CA GLU A 200 5.48 -28.90 18.57
C GLU A 200 4.23 -28.90 19.47
N ASN A 201 3.58 -27.74 19.60
CA ASN A 201 2.27 -27.65 20.22
C ASN A 201 1.50 -26.49 19.58
N ASP A 202 0.67 -26.78 18.57
CA ASP A 202 -0.64 -26.13 18.43
C ASP A 202 -1.49 -26.83 17.37
N GLN A 203 -2.52 -27.57 17.79
CA GLN A 203 -3.66 -27.94 16.93
C GLN A 203 -4.90 -27.22 17.45
N GLY A 204 -4.95 -25.91 17.23
CA GLY A 204 -6.17 -25.12 17.30
C GLY A 204 -6.95 -25.26 15.99
N THR A 205 -7.86 -26.24 15.92
CA THR A 205 -8.83 -26.36 14.82
C THR A 205 -9.89 -25.25 14.95
N PHE A 206 -9.82 -24.24 14.09
CA PHE A 206 -10.90 -23.27 13.89
C PHE A 206 -12.01 -23.92 13.06
N ASP A 207 -13.14 -24.20 13.70
CA ASP A 207 -14.35 -24.73 13.06
C ASP A 207 -15.19 -23.57 12.48
N LEU A 208 -15.25 -23.46 11.15
CA LEU A 208 -15.93 -22.38 10.43
C LEU A 208 -17.43 -22.67 10.16
N ASN A 209 -17.99 -23.73 10.74
CA ASN A 209 -19.38 -24.12 10.48
C ASN A 209 -20.44 -23.34 11.27
N ASP A 210 -20.06 -22.41 12.14
CA ASP A 210 -20.99 -21.71 13.03
C ASP A 210 -21.53 -20.36 12.49
N ILE A 211 -21.30 -20.04 11.22
CA ILE A 211 -21.91 -18.86 10.58
C ILE A 211 -23.00 -19.33 9.60
N SER A 212 -24.03 -19.97 10.14
CA SER A 212 -25.23 -20.33 9.38
C SER A 212 -26.48 -19.71 9.98
N SER A 213 -27.04 -18.77 9.22
CA SER A 213 -28.49 -18.62 9.00
C SER A 213 -29.32 -17.85 10.05
N CYS A 214 -29.36 -16.53 9.86
CA CYS A 214 -30.56 -15.70 10.02
C CYS A 214 -30.57 -14.81 8.76
N SER A 215 -31.53 -14.86 7.83
CA SER A 215 -32.93 -14.53 8.01
C SER A 215 -33.79 -15.10 6.86
N LYS A 216 -35.07 -15.33 7.18
CA LYS A 216 -36.11 -15.91 6.32
C LYS A 216 -37.25 -14.89 6.17
N SER A 217 -37.63 -14.56 4.94
CA SER A 217 -38.99 -14.18 4.44
C SER A 217 -38.82 -13.66 2.99
N GLU A 218 -39.27 -14.38 1.95
CA GLU A 218 -40.62 -14.32 1.31
C GLU A 218 -40.82 -12.95 0.62
N GLU A 219 -41.02 -12.79 -0.70
CA GLU A 219 -41.85 -13.43 -1.74
C GLU A 219 -41.11 -13.28 -3.11
N GLY A 220 -41.24 -14.06 -4.19
CA GLY A 220 -42.43 -14.64 -4.81
C GLY A 220 -42.65 -14.05 -6.22
N VAL A 221 -41.76 -14.29 -7.21
CA VAL A 221 -42.06 -14.07 -8.64
C VAL A 221 -41.42 -15.19 -9.48
N GLY A 222 -42.26 -16.02 -10.09
CA GLY A 222 -41.84 -17.11 -10.97
C GLY A 222 -41.39 -16.60 -12.34
N ILE A 223 -40.26 -17.11 -12.82
CA ILE A 223 -39.83 -17.00 -14.22
C ILE A 223 -39.44 -18.41 -14.68
N GLU A 224 -40.06 -18.83 -15.77
CA GLU A 224 -39.93 -20.14 -16.42
C GLU A 224 -38.50 -20.43 -16.94
N PRO A 225 -38.08 -21.71 -17.00
CA PRO A 225 -36.80 -22.08 -17.59
C PRO A 225 -36.86 -22.14 -19.12
N ALA A 226 -36.24 -21.15 -19.77
CA ALA A 226 -35.98 -21.19 -21.21
C ALA A 226 -34.84 -22.17 -21.54
N THR A 227 -35.17 -23.07 -22.45
CA THR A 227 -34.39 -24.10 -23.12
C THR A 227 -32.95 -23.73 -23.52
N GLN A 228 -32.02 -24.65 -23.25
CA GLN A 228 -30.61 -24.59 -23.67
C GLN A 228 -30.48 -24.74 -25.19
N VAL A 229 -29.91 -23.71 -25.85
CA VAL A 229 -29.49 -23.78 -27.26
C VAL A 229 -27.98 -24.05 -27.32
N LYS A 230 -27.63 -25.27 -27.76
CA LYS A 230 -26.27 -25.67 -28.16
C LYS A 230 -25.79 -24.77 -29.31
N ARG A 231 -24.78 -23.93 -29.06
CA ARG A 231 -24.06 -23.22 -30.14
C ARG A 231 -22.80 -23.99 -30.53
N GLY A 232 -22.75 -24.35 -31.80
CA GLY A 232 -21.68 -25.13 -32.42
C GLY A 232 -20.36 -24.35 -32.55
N ARG A 233 -19.27 -25.12 -32.62
CA ARG A 233 -17.90 -24.64 -32.82
C ARG A 233 -17.76 -24.01 -34.21
N GLY A 234 -17.67 -22.68 -34.25
CA GLY A 234 -17.38 -21.89 -35.45
C GLY A 234 -15.88 -21.63 -35.60
N ARG A 235 -15.33 -22.12 -36.71
CA ARG A 235 -13.96 -21.98 -37.22
C ARG A 235 -13.63 -20.51 -37.55
N PRO A 236 -12.46 -19.96 -37.18
CA PRO A 236 -12.06 -18.62 -37.63
C PRO A 236 -11.60 -18.62 -39.10
N PRO A 237 -11.97 -17.59 -39.89
CA PRO A 237 -11.51 -17.43 -41.26
C PRO A 237 -10.09 -16.87 -41.33
N LYS A 238 -9.31 -17.41 -42.27
CA LYS A 238 -8.04 -16.83 -42.72
C LYS A 238 -8.36 -15.60 -43.57
N ASN A 239 -7.87 -14.42 -43.17
CA ASN A 239 -7.84 -13.27 -44.05
C ASN A 239 -6.40 -12.84 -44.28
N ALA A 240 -6.00 -12.95 -45.54
CA ALA A 240 -4.81 -12.34 -46.10
C ALA A 240 -5.17 -10.90 -46.49
N THR A 241 -4.37 -9.93 -46.04
CA THR A 241 -4.38 -8.59 -46.63
C THR A 241 -2.96 -8.06 -46.67
N SER A 242 -2.45 -8.01 -47.89
CA SER A 242 -1.31 -7.24 -48.38
C SER A 242 -1.60 -5.73 -48.38
N GLN A 243 -0.70 -4.91 -47.84
CA GLN A 243 -0.51 -3.49 -48.21
C GLN A 243 1.00 -3.22 -48.06
N ALA A 244 1.78 -3.03 -49.12
CA ALA A 244 1.85 -1.88 -50.04
C ALA A 244 2.38 -0.62 -49.35
N GLU A 245 3.69 -0.43 -49.51
CA GLU A 245 4.53 0.68 -49.05
C GLU A 245 4.56 1.77 -50.14
N PRO A 246 4.25 3.05 -49.86
CA PRO A 246 4.55 4.13 -50.79
C PRO A 246 5.84 4.86 -50.41
N GLU A 247 6.74 4.86 -51.40
CA GLU A 247 7.99 5.60 -51.53
C GLU A 247 7.74 7.13 -51.45
N ILE A 248 8.32 7.80 -50.45
CA ILE A 248 8.33 9.27 -50.37
C ILE A 248 9.57 9.77 -51.13
N LYS A 249 9.34 10.47 -52.24
CA LYS A 249 10.37 11.23 -52.96
C LYS A 249 10.50 12.63 -52.35
N GLU A 250 11.72 12.97 -51.95
CA GLU A 250 12.13 14.33 -51.59
C GLU A 250 12.35 15.17 -52.86
N THR A 251 11.77 16.37 -52.87
CA THR A 251 12.20 17.53 -53.67
C THR A 251 11.92 18.80 -52.89
#